data_AF-A0A812WKX4-F1
#
_entry.id   AF-A0A812WKX4-F1
#
_cell.length_a   1.000
_cell.length_b   1.000
_cell.length_c   1.000
_cell.angle_alpha   90.00
_cell.angle_beta   90.00
_cell.angle_gamma   90.00
#
_symmetry.space_group_name_H-M   'P 1'
#
loop_
_entity.id
_entity.type
_entity.pdbx_description
1 polymer ?
#
loop_
_entity_poly.entity_id
_entity_poly.type
_entity_poly.pdbx_seq_one_letter_code
_entity_poly.pdbx_strand_id
1 'polypeptide(L)'
;DMKHYFLRLRKLEIEDQDASSMPLFASAYKFAHLAWGAYEKQKDWQTHGILKMEDLILQHLQGWRLVAHEQQDTLQAVDNLWLVQSEQTLNCVLVFEGTHSPQEFEVNLRPSLETYCGFDNVHGGYADKLFWLMKYTMPKLRPKLGKCKSVACTGHSLGGSLCEVFAACANSGRKGIHQFDAQDWTRTDTELMPIVRQKALSRDNH
;
A
#
# COMPACT_ATOMS: atom_id res chain seq x y z
N ASP A 1 6.63 3.95 16.38
CA ASP A 1 5.22 4.06 16.81
C ASP A 1 4.48 5.00 15.86
N MET A 2 3.47 4.49 15.15
CA MET A 2 2.71 5.24 14.15
C MET A 2 1.79 6.30 14.76
N LYS A 3 1.42 6.19 16.04
CA LYS A 3 0.65 7.19 16.77
C LYS A 3 1.26 8.59 16.65
N HIS A 4 2.58 8.68 16.82
CA HIS A 4 3.29 9.96 16.78
C HIS A 4 3.21 10.62 15.40
N TYR A 5 3.22 9.83 14.32
CA TYR A 5 3.05 10.34 12.96
C TYR A 5 1.64 10.90 12.73
N PHE A 6 0.62 10.17 13.15
CA PHE A 6 -0.77 10.62 12.99
C PHE A 6 -1.09 11.88 13.79
N LEU A 7 -0.58 11.98 15.02
CA LEU A 7 -0.76 13.18 15.83
C LEU A 7 -0.13 14.42 15.19
N ARG A 8 1.07 14.28 14.62
CA ARG A 8 1.76 15.38 13.92
C ARG A 8 1.05 15.78 12.63
N LEU A 9 0.59 14.81 11.84
CA LEU A 9 -0.08 15.10 10.57
C LEU A 9 -1.49 15.68 10.75
N ARG A 10 -2.14 15.43 11.89
CA ARG A 10 -3.46 16.01 12.21
C ARG A 10 -3.38 17.48 12.61
N LYS A 11 -2.26 17.90 13.20
CA LYS A 11 -2.03 19.27 13.64
C LYS A 11 -0.58 19.66 13.30
N LEU A 12 -0.38 20.03 12.05
CA LEU A 12 0.88 20.50 11.53
C LEU A 12 0.84 22.02 11.40
N GLU A 13 1.84 22.69 11.97
CA GLU A 13 2.01 24.13 11.89
C GLU A 13 3.32 24.43 11.15
N ILE A 14 3.27 25.35 10.18
CA ILE A 14 4.44 25.89 9.47
C ILE A 14 4.35 27.41 9.62
N GLU A 15 5.38 28.02 10.20
CA GLU A 15 5.38 29.47 10.46
C GLU A 15 4.12 29.93 11.22
N ASP A 16 3.73 29.16 12.25
CA ASP A 16 2.54 29.38 13.08
C ASP A 16 1.19 29.33 12.32
N GLN A 17 1.19 28.84 11.08
CA GLN A 17 -0.03 28.62 10.28
C GLN A 17 -0.37 27.14 10.21
N ASP A 18 -1.65 26.80 10.37
CA ASP A 18 -2.14 25.43 10.20
C ASP A 18 -1.96 24.97 8.75
N ALA A 19 -1.03 24.04 8.56
CA ALA A 19 -0.68 23.43 7.29
C ALA A 19 -1.36 22.07 7.08
N SER A 20 -2.10 21.56 8.06
CA SER A 20 -2.65 20.19 8.05
C SER A 20 -3.58 19.91 6.86
N SER A 21 -4.22 20.96 6.34
CA SER A 21 -5.14 20.90 5.19
C SER A 21 -4.46 21.06 3.83
N MET A 22 -3.16 21.40 3.78
CA MET A 22 -2.47 21.54 2.50
C MET A 22 -2.46 20.20 1.75
N PRO A 23 -2.60 20.20 0.41
CA PRO A 23 -2.76 18.97 -0.37
C PRO A 23 -1.68 17.90 -0.14
N LEU A 24 -0.43 18.31 0.10
CA LEU A 24 0.68 17.41 0.39
C LEU A 24 0.48 16.68 1.73
N PHE A 25 0.15 17.41 2.79
CA PHE A 25 -0.04 16.83 4.13
C PHE A 25 -1.35 16.04 4.22
N ALA A 26 -2.41 16.49 3.57
CA ALA A 26 -3.65 15.74 3.46
C ALA A 26 -3.44 14.40 2.73
N SER A 27 -2.62 14.37 1.68
CA SER A 27 -2.24 13.14 0.98
C SER A 27 -1.37 12.23 1.85
N ALA A 28 -0.36 12.79 2.51
CA ALA A 28 0.52 12.05 3.42
C ALA A 28 -0.28 11.41 4.58
N TYR A 29 -1.23 12.15 5.17
CA TYR A 29 -2.11 11.63 6.21
C TYR A 29 -2.93 10.43 5.74
N LYS A 30 -3.53 10.50 4.54
CA LYS A 30 -4.28 9.37 3.95
C LYS A 30 -3.36 8.17 3.71
N PHE A 31 -2.19 8.38 3.12
CA PHE A 31 -1.27 7.31 2.77
C PHE A 31 -0.63 6.65 3.99
N ALA A 32 -0.43 7.41 5.08
CA ALA A 32 -0.01 6.88 6.36
C ALA A 32 -1.07 5.96 6.97
N HIS A 33 -2.36 6.33 6.89
CA HIS A 33 -3.46 5.47 7.37
C HIS A 33 -3.56 4.17 6.58
N LEU A 34 -3.41 4.25 5.26
CA LEU A 34 -3.36 3.06 4.42
C LEU A 34 -2.15 2.18 4.77
N ALA A 35 -0.94 2.75 4.87
CA ALA A 35 0.25 2.00 5.23
C ALA A 35 0.14 1.33 6.61
N TRP A 36 -0.54 1.98 7.57
CA TRP A 36 -0.82 1.40 8.88
C TRP A 36 -1.86 0.28 8.81
N GLY A 37 -2.94 0.47 8.05
CA GLY A 37 -3.98 -0.52 7.84
C GLY A 37 -3.53 -1.76 7.08
N ALA A 38 -2.39 -1.69 6.40
CA ALA A 38 -1.81 -2.81 5.67
C ALA A 38 -1.49 -4.01 6.57
N TYR A 39 -1.18 -3.74 7.84
CA TYR A 39 -0.94 -4.76 8.84
C TYR A 39 -2.28 -5.23 9.43
N GLU A 40 -2.81 -6.39 9.00
CA GLU A 40 -4.20 -6.87 9.24
C GLU A 40 -4.76 -6.76 10.67
N LYS A 41 -3.91 -6.73 11.70
CA LYS A 41 -4.31 -6.69 13.12
C LYS A 41 -3.51 -5.63 13.89
N GLN A 42 -3.80 -4.36 13.64
CA GLN A 42 -3.25 -3.30 14.49
C GLN A 42 -4.15 -3.06 15.70
N LYS A 43 -3.54 -2.90 16.87
CA LYS A 43 -4.27 -2.42 18.05
C LYS A 43 -4.37 -0.90 17.95
N ASP A 44 -5.60 -0.39 17.99
CA ASP A 44 -5.85 1.03 18.14
C ASP A 44 -5.26 1.52 19.47
N TRP A 45 -4.54 2.64 19.44
CA TRP A 45 -3.86 3.14 20.64
C TRP A 45 -4.81 3.88 21.61
N GLN A 46 -6.06 4.17 21.23
CA GLN A 46 -7.04 4.83 22.08
C GLN A 46 -8.01 3.82 22.71
N THR A 47 -8.56 2.95 21.89
CA THR A 47 -9.61 1.98 22.22
C THR A 47 -9.06 0.60 22.54
N HIS A 48 -7.80 0.31 22.20
CA HIS A 48 -7.18 -1.02 22.30
C HIS A 48 -7.87 -2.11 21.45
N GLY A 49 -8.84 -1.72 20.61
CA GLY A 49 -9.52 -2.60 19.67
C GLY A 49 -8.62 -2.96 18.48
N ILE A 50 -8.98 -4.02 17.76
CA ILE A 50 -8.30 -4.37 16.50
C ILE A 50 -8.88 -3.48 15.39
N LEU A 51 -8.03 -2.69 14.74
CA LEU A 51 -8.37 -1.93 13.54
C LEU A 51 -7.98 -2.72 12.30
N LYS A 52 -8.91 -2.82 11.36
CA LYS A 52 -8.67 -3.35 10.02
C LYS A 52 -8.56 -2.23 8.99
N MET A 53 -8.02 -2.55 7.82
CA MET A 53 -7.97 -1.63 6.68
C MET A 53 -9.34 -1.00 6.39
N GLU A 54 -10.40 -1.78 6.43
CA GLU A 54 -11.75 -1.31 6.15
C GLU A 54 -12.23 -0.25 7.15
N ASP A 55 -11.91 -0.44 8.43
CA ASP A 55 -12.25 0.51 9.49
C ASP A 55 -11.53 1.84 9.27
N LEU A 56 -10.24 1.79 8.92
CA LEU A 56 -9.43 2.98 8.64
C LEU A 56 -9.93 3.74 7.40
N ILE A 57 -10.31 3.02 6.34
CA ILE A 57 -10.88 3.65 5.15
C ILE A 57 -12.18 4.37 5.52
N LEU A 58 -13.07 3.72 6.27
CA LEU A 58 -14.35 4.30 6.69
C LEU A 58 -14.17 5.53 7.60
N GLN A 59 -13.20 5.48 8.52
CA GLN A 59 -12.98 6.54 9.50
C GLN A 59 -12.20 7.74 8.93
N HIS A 60 -11.25 7.52 8.02
CA HIS A 60 -10.27 8.54 7.64
C HIS A 60 -10.19 8.83 6.14
N LEU A 61 -10.81 8.01 5.29
CA LEU A 61 -10.75 8.13 3.84
C LEU A 61 -12.16 8.13 3.24
N GLN A 62 -12.97 9.11 3.64
CA GLN A 62 -14.32 9.28 3.06
C GLN A 62 -14.28 9.33 1.53
N GLY A 63 -15.14 8.56 0.89
CA GLY A 63 -15.18 8.42 -0.57
C GLY A 63 -14.03 7.59 -1.14
N TRP A 64 -13.43 6.69 -0.36
CA TRP A 64 -12.50 5.67 -0.83
C TRP A 64 -13.05 4.27 -0.55
N ARG A 65 -12.71 3.33 -1.43
CA ARG A 65 -13.18 1.94 -1.40
C ARG A 65 -12.04 0.96 -1.41
N LEU A 66 -12.15 -0.09 -0.61
CA LEU A 66 -11.31 -1.28 -0.76
C LEU A 66 -11.79 -2.10 -1.97
N VAL A 67 -10.97 -2.20 -3.00
CA VAL A 67 -11.36 -2.80 -4.30
C VAL A 67 -10.59 -4.08 -4.65
N ALA A 68 -9.48 -4.36 -3.95
CA ALA A 68 -8.83 -5.66 -3.93
C ALA A 68 -8.07 -5.87 -2.62
N HIS A 69 -7.95 -7.14 -2.23
CA HIS A 69 -7.06 -7.61 -1.18
C HIS A 69 -6.52 -8.96 -1.63
N GLU A 70 -5.21 -9.02 -1.86
CA GLU A 70 -4.51 -10.24 -2.21
C GLU A 70 -3.48 -10.57 -1.14
N GLN A 71 -3.24 -11.87 -0.99
CA GLN A 71 -2.32 -12.41 -0.01
C GLN A 71 -1.40 -13.39 -0.72
N GLN A 72 -0.12 -13.34 -0.36
CA GLN A 72 0.81 -14.39 -0.71
C GLN A 72 1.29 -15.07 0.56
N ASP A 73 0.99 -16.37 0.67
CA ASP A 73 1.55 -17.22 1.71
C ASP A 73 2.99 -17.56 1.31
N THR A 74 3.94 -17.07 2.10
CA THR A 74 5.33 -17.53 2.05
C THR A 74 5.56 -18.45 3.23
N LEU A 75 6.56 -19.33 3.17
CA LEU A 75 6.89 -20.26 4.27
C LEU A 75 7.17 -19.57 5.63
N GLN A 76 7.26 -18.24 5.66
CA GLN A 76 7.64 -17.44 6.80
C GLN A 76 6.52 -16.47 7.26
N ALA A 77 5.69 -15.97 6.35
CA ALA A 77 4.59 -15.04 6.64
C ALA A 77 3.57 -14.95 5.50
N VAL A 78 2.35 -14.52 5.83
CA VAL A 78 1.36 -14.08 4.85
C VAL A 78 1.59 -12.61 4.56
N ASP A 79 1.98 -12.28 3.33
CA ASP A 79 2.18 -10.90 2.91
C ASP A 79 0.89 -10.34 2.30
N ASN A 80 0.38 -9.25 2.88
CA ASN A 80 -0.83 -8.59 2.43
C ASN A 80 -0.54 -7.49 1.38
N LEU A 81 -1.40 -7.44 0.35
CA LEU A 81 -1.38 -6.43 -0.69
C LEU A 81 -2.78 -5.91 -0.96
N TRP A 82 -2.98 -4.61 -0.79
CA TRP A 82 -4.30 -3.98 -0.87
C TRP A 82 -4.37 -3.01 -2.03
N LEU A 83 -5.56 -2.89 -2.65
CA LEU A 83 -5.84 -1.85 -3.62
C LEU A 83 -7.04 -1.04 -3.14
N VAL A 84 -6.84 0.26 -2.98
CA VAL A 84 -7.87 1.20 -2.54
C VAL A 84 -8.12 2.23 -3.63
N GLN A 85 -9.37 2.53 -3.96
CA GLN A 85 -9.75 3.46 -5.03
C GLN A 85 -10.56 4.63 -4.50
N SER A 86 -10.27 5.84 -4.99
CA SER A 86 -11.08 7.03 -4.78
C SER A 86 -12.35 7.00 -5.64
N GLU A 87 -13.51 7.20 -5.04
CA GLU A 87 -14.80 7.26 -5.76
C GLU A 87 -14.91 8.47 -6.69
N GLN A 88 -14.30 9.59 -6.29
CA GLN A 88 -14.39 10.86 -7.04
C GLN A 88 -13.40 10.92 -8.20
N THR A 89 -12.18 10.44 -8.00
CA THR A 89 -11.09 10.61 -8.97
C THR A 89 -10.77 9.35 -9.75
N LEU A 90 -11.22 8.19 -9.27
CA LEU A 90 -10.88 6.85 -9.78
C LEU A 90 -9.37 6.55 -9.72
N ASN A 91 -8.60 7.37 -9.00
CA ASN A 91 -7.21 7.09 -8.65
C ASN A 91 -7.17 5.95 -7.63
N CYS A 92 -6.18 5.08 -7.77
CA CYS A 92 -5.94 3.98 -6.86
C CYS A 92 -4.65 4.17 -6.07
N VAL A 93 -4.59 3.54 -4.91
CA VAL A 93 -3.39 3.37 -4.09
C VAL A 93 -3.17 1.88 -3.88
N LEU A 94 -2.04 1.38 -4.37
CA LEU A 94 -1.54 0.04 -4.05
C LEU A 94 -0.78 0.11 -2.72
N VAL A 95 -1.15 -0.74 -1.77
CA VAL A 95 -0.65 -0.68 -0.40
C VAL A 95 0.08 -1.97 -0.06
N PHE A 96 1.39 -1.86 0.17
CA PHE A 96 2.23 -2.98 0.60
C PHE A 96 2.32 -3.03 2.12
N GLU A 97 2.10 -4.21 2.69
CA GLU A 97 2.38 -4.47 4.08
C GLU A 97 3.89 -4.44 4.38
N GLY A 98 4.25 -3.98 5.58
CA GLY A 98 5.62 -4.14 6.08
C GLY A 98 5.82 -5.45 6.86
N THR A 99 6.97 -5.62 7.51
CA THR A 99 7.25 -6.86 8.24
C THR A 99 6.54 -6.92 9.59
N HIS A 100 5.99 -8.08 9.95
CA HIS A 100 5.37 -8.33 11.27
C HIS A 100 6.38 -8.32 12.43
N SER A 101 7.64 -8.69 12.17
CA SER A 101 8.73 -8.71 13.14
C SER A 101 9.98 -8.03 12.55
N PRO A 102 10.34 -6.81 12.99
CA PRO A 102 11.55 -6.13 12.54
C PRO A 102 12.84 -6.93 12.80
N GLN A 103 12.85 -7.74 13.86
CA GLN A 103 13.99 -8.58 14.23
C GLN A 103 14.19 -9.74 13.27
N GLU A 104 13.12 -10.33 12.72
CA GLU A 104 13.22 -11.33 11.66
C GLU A 104 13.53 -10.68 10.30
N PHE A 105 13.13 -9.43 10.12
CA PHE A 105 13.40 -8.65 8.91
C PHE A 105 14.89 -8.33 8.73
N GLU A 106 15.57 -7.84 9.77
CA GLU A 106 17.00 -7.48 9.70
C GLU A 106 17.92 -8.68 9.49
N VAL A 107 17.54 -9.86 10.00
CA VAL A 107 18.37 -11.07 9.87
C VAL A 107 18.19 -11.74 8.50
N ASN A 108 17.03 -11.57 7.86
CA ASN A 108 16.71 -12.26 6.59
C ASN A 108 16.81 -11.38 5.34
N LEU A 109 17.02 -10.07 5.50
CA LEU A 109 17.44 -9.23 4.39
C LEU A 109 18.86 -9.64 4.00
N ARG A 110 18.95 -10.55 3.03
CA ARG A 110 20.22 -10.86 2.36
C ARG A 110 20.84 -9.53 1.92
N PRO A 111 22.03 -9.16 2.43
CA PRO A 111 22.69 -7.92 2.02
C PRO A 111 23.27 -8.02 0.60
N SER A 112 22.85 -9.01 -0.19
CA SER A 112 23.22 -9.13 -1.58
C SER A 112 22.59 -8.00 -2.38
N LEU A 113 23.37 -7.49 -3.33
CA LEU A 113 22.89 -6.64 -4.39
C LEU A 113 22.52 -7.51 -5.57
N GLU A 114 21.36 -7.26 -6.15
CA GLU A 114 20.83 -8.02 -7.28
C GLU A 114 20.29 -7.10 -8.35
N THR A 115 20.14 -7.63 -9.56
CA THR A 115 19.46 -6.93 -10.66
C THR A 115 17.97 -7.23 -10.58
N TYR A 116 17.15 -6.19 -10.46
CA TYR A 116 15.69 -6.31 -10.50
C TYR A 116 15.11 -5.37 -11.54
N CYS A 117 14.29 -5.90 -12.45
CA CYS A 117 13.65 -5.10 -13.49
C CYS A 117 14.64 -4.27 -14.34
N GLY A 118 15.84 -4.80 -14.55
CA GLY A 118 16.91 -4.12 -15.29
C GLY A 118 17.59 -2.96 -14.55
N PHE A 119 17.32 -2.80 -13.25
CA PHE A 119 18.09 -1.93 -12.37
C PHE A 119 19.09 -2.77 -11.60
N ASP A 120 20.35 -2.36 -11.63
CA ASP A 120 21.41 -2.99 -10.85
C ASP A 120 21.45 -2.45 -9.42
N ASN A 121 22.09 -3.21 -8.53
CA ASN A 121 22.28 -2.85 -7.14
C ASN A 121 20.98 -2.64 -6.35
N VAL A 122 19.92 -3.37 -6.70
CA VAL A 122 18.71 -3.44 -5.88
C VAL A 122 18.97 -4.40 -4.72
N HIS A 123 18.53 -4.04 -3.52
CA HIS A 123 18.68 -4.90 -2.36
C HIS A 123 17.97 -6.25 -2.60
N GLY A 124 18.70 -7.36 -2.56
CA GLY A 124 18.24 -8.70 -2.95
C GLY A 124 16.99 -9.15 -2.20
N GLY A 125 16.94 -8.92 -0.87
CA GLY A 125 15.74 -9.22 -0.08
C GLY A 125 14.47 -8.47 -0.52
N TYR A 126 14.58 -7.23 -1.01
CA TYR A 126 13.42 -6.49 -1.54
C TYR A 126 13.05 -6.97 -2.94
N ALA A 127 14.05 -7.23 -3.78
CA ALA A 127 13.89 -7.77 -5.13
C ALA A 127 13.17 -9.12 -5.12
N ASP A 128 13.66 -10.07 -4.33
CA ASP A 128 13.09 -11.41 -4.19
C ASP A 128 11.65 -11.34 -3.66
N LYS A 129 11.43 -10.59 -2.58
CA LYS A 129 10.11 -10.49 -1.98
C LYS A 129 9.09 -9.85 -2.92
N LEU A 130 9.46 -8.75 -3.58
CA LEU A 130 8.59 -8.11 -4.57
C LEU A 130 8.32 -9.04 -5.75
N PHE A 131 9.34 -9.75 -6.26
CA PHE A 131 9.17 -10.70 -7.36
C PHE A 131 8.10 -11.74 -7.06
N TRP A 132 8.22 -12.42 -5.92
CA TRP A 132 7.27 -13.48 -5.55
C TRP A 132 5.88 -12.93 -5.28
N LEU A 133 5.79 -11.81 -4.56
CA LEU A 133 4.51 -11.16 -4.30
C LEU A 133 3.80 -10.77 -5.62
N MET A 134 4.50 -10.12 -6.55
CA MET A 134 3.94 -9.74 -7.85
C MET A 134 3.58 -10.96 -8.69
N LYS A 135 4.45 -11.96 -8.78
CA LYS A 135 4.23 -13.19 -9.56
C LYS A 135 2.90 -13.86 -9.21
N TYR A 136 2.54 -13.91 -7.94
CA TYR A 136 1.33 -14.58 -7.48
C TYR A 136 0.09 -13.69 -7.41
N THR A 137 0.24 -12.40 -7.11
CA THR A 137 -0.90 -11.48 -6.92
C THR A 137 -1.31 -10.77 -8.21
N MET A 138 -0.37 -10.51 -9.13
CA MET A 138 -0.64 -9.75 -10.36
C MET A 138 -1.67 -10.38 -11.31
N PRO A 139 -1.79 -11.71 -11.46
CA PRO A 139 -2.86 -12.30 -12.26
C PRO A 139 -4.26 -11.83 -11.83
N LYS A 140 -4.48 -11.56 -10.55
CA LYS A 140 -5.75 -11.06 -10.00
C LYS A 140 -5.80 -9.53 -9.93
N LEU A 141 -4.66 -8.88 -9.71
CA LEU A 141 -4.59 -7.42 -9.62
C LEU A 141 -4.61 -6.72 -10.98
N ARG A 142 -4.04 -7.31 -12.05
CA ARG A 142 -3.97 -6.68 -13.39
C ARG A 142 -5.33 -6.16 -13.88
N PRO A 143 -6.43 -6.94 -13.84
CA PRO A 143 -7.74 -6.44 -14.28
C PRO A 143 -8.29 -5.28 -13.45
N LYS A 144 -7.80 -5.11 -12.21
CA LYS A 144 -8.19 -4.03 -11.30
C LYS A 144 -7.32 -2.78 -11.53
N LEU A 145 -6.01 -2.98 -11.62
CA LEU A 145 -5.04 -1.92 -11.91
C LEU A 145 -5.31 -1.25 -13.27
N GLY A 146 -5.76 -2.01 -14.27
CA GLY A 146 -6.18 -1.47 -15.57
C GLY A 146 -7.33 -0.46 -15.49
N LYS A 147 -8.20 -0.56 -14.47
CA LYS A 147 -9.38 0.30 -14.26
C LYS A 147 -9.09 1.57 -13.46
N CYS A 148 -7.88 1.71 -12.95
CA CYS A 148 -7.46 2.88 -12.19
C CYS A 148 -7.04 4.02 -13.13
N LYS A 149 -7.50 5.25 -12.84
CA LYS A 149 -7.07 6.44 -13.60
C LYS A 149 -5.56 6.66 -13.46
N SER A 150 -5.08 6.56 -12.23
CA SER A 150 -3.67 6.52 -11.87
C SER A 150 -3.49 5.54 -10.71
N VAL A 151 -2.27 5.03 -10.54
CA VAL A 151 -1.90 4.18 -9.41
C VAL A 151 -0.78 4.88 -8.66
N ALA A 152 -1.07 5.31 -7.43
CA ALA A 152 -0.05 5.62 -6.45
C ALA A 152 0.28 4.35 -5.67
N CYS A 153 1.38 4.38 -4.94
CA CYS A 153 1.79 3.28 -4.09
C CYS A 153 2.19 3.82 -2.71
N THR A 154 1.92 3.04 -1.65
CA THR A 154 2.35 3.38 -0.29
C THR A 154 2.66 2.12 0.52
N GLY A 155 3.41 2.28 1.59
CA GLY A 155 3.75 1.24 2.54
C GLY A 155 4.66 1.79 3.63
N HIS A 156 4.74 1.09 4.76
CA HIS A 156 5.61 1.45 5.87
C HIS A 156 6.73 0.41 6.04
N SER A 157 7.93 0.85 6.46
CA SER A 157 9.10 -0.01 6.63
C SER A 157 9.39 -0.79 5.33
N LEU A 158 9.46 -2.11 5.38
CA LEU A 158 9.57 -2.98 4.20
C LEU A 158 8.57 -2.62 3.10
N GLY A 159 7.30 -2.35 3.44
CA GLY A 159 6.28 -2.02 2.44
C GLY A 159 6.62 -0.75 1.66
N GLY A 160 7.30 0.21 2.30
CA GLY A 160 7.82 1.40 1.63
C GLY A 160 8.94 1.05 0.64
N SER A 161 9.88 0.18 1.03
CA SER A 161 10.93 -0.30 0.12
C SER A 161 10.39 -1.08 -1.07
N LEU A 162 9.41 -1.97 -0.85
CA LEU A 162 8.74 -2.69 -1.95
C LEU A 162 8.04 -1.72 -2.90
N CYS A 163 7.40 -0.70 -2.34
CA CYS A 163 6.71 0.32 -3.09
C CYS A 163 7.64 1.11 -4.02
N GLU A 164 8.82 1.49 -3.54
CA GLU A 164 9.85 2.19 -4.32
C GLU A 164 10.31 1.33 -5.51
N VAL A 165 10.70 0.08 -5.25
CA VAL A 165 11.16 -0.84 -6.29
C VAL A 165 10.04 -1.15 -7.30
N PHE A 166 8.81 -1.33 -6.81
CA PHE A 166 7.62 -1.54 -7.65
C PHE A 166 7.39 -0.33 -8.56
N ALA A 167 7.39 0.89 -8.02
CA ALA A 167 7.15 2.10 -8.78
C ALA A 167 8.25 2.34 -9.81
N ALA A 168 9.52 2.14 -9.46
CA ALA A 168 10.64 2.24 -10.40
C ALA A 168 10.46 1.25 -11.57
N CYS A 169 10.13 0.00 -11.27
CA CYS A 169 9.92 -1.02 -12.29
C CYS A 169 8.71 -0.74 -13.17
N ALA A 170 7.54 -0.42 -12.59
CA ALA A 170 6.31 -0.15 -13.32
C ALA A 170 6.42 1.06 -14.26
N ASN A 171 7.21 2.07 -13.89
CA ASN A 171 7.44 3.26 -14.71
C ASN A 171 8.62 3.13 -15.69
N SER A 172 9.33 2.00 -15.70
CA SER A 172 10.56 1.86 -16.51
C SER A 172 10.31 1.60 -18.00
N GLY A 173 9.16 1.02 -18.37
CA GLY A 173 8.85 0.59 -19.73
C GLY A 173 9.74 -0.53 -20.29
N ARG A 174 10.50 -1.23 -19.44
CA ARG A 174 11.49 -2.26 -19.82
C ARG A 174 10.84 -3.62 -20.17
N LYS A 175 9.97 -3.62 -21.17
CA LYS A 175 9.29 -4.82 -21.69
C LYS A 175 10.28 -5.91 -22.09
N GLY A 176 9.90 -7.17 -21.87
CA GLY A 176 10.74 -8.34 -22.17
C GLY A 176 11.71 -8.71 -21.04
N ILE A 177 11.81 -7.89 -19.99
CA ILE A 177 12.48 -8.27 -18.75
C ILE A 177 11.47 -9.03 -17.89
N HIS A 178 11.84 -10.24 -17.48
CA HIS A 178 10.96 -11.15 -16.74
C HIS A 178 10.27 -10.51 -15.52
N GLN A 179 11.01 -9.73 -14.71
CA GLN A 179 10.42 -9.04 -13.54
C GLN A 179 9.46 -7.92 -13.97
N PHE A 180 9.80 -7.15 -15.01
CA PHE A 180 8.91 -6.12 -15.56
C PHE A 180 7.61 -6.76 -16.04
N ASP A 181 7.72 -7.77 -16.90
CA ASP A 181 6.57 -8.45 -17.49
C ASP A 181 5.70 -9.13 -16.42
N ALA A 182 6.29 -9.58 -15.30
CA ALA A 182 5.55 -10.16 -14.18
C ALA A 182 4.66 -9.15 -13.43
N GLN A 183 5.05 -7.87 -13.39
CA GLN A 183 4.29 -6.82 -12.70
C GLN A 183 3.65 -5.77 -13.63
N ASP A 184 3.87 -5.84 -14.94
CA ASP A 184 3.22 -4.95 -15.89
C ASP A 184 1.70 -5.23 -15.99
N TRP A 185 0.95 -4.19 -16.36
CA TRP A 185 -0.48 -4.29 -16.65
C TRP A 185 -0.86 -3.34 -17.78
N THR A 186 -1.86 -3.75 -18.56
CA THR A 186 -2.42 -2.89 -19.59
C THR A 186 -3.53 -2.03 -19.00
N ARG A 187 -3.51 -0.72 -19.28
CA ARG A 187 -4.62 0.18 -18.96
C ARG A 187 -5.85 -0.18 -19.77
N THR A 188 -7.00 -0.18 -19.11
CA THR A 188 -8.32 -0.35 -19.72
C THR A 188 -9.15 0.91 -19.48
N ASP A 189 -10.44 0.86 -19.79
CA ASP A 189 -11.35 1.92 -19.40
C ASP A 189 -11.33 2.10 -17.88
N THR A 190 -11.25 3.36 -17.48
CA THR A 190 -11.29 3.73 -16.06
C THR A 190 -12.70 3.51 -15.52
N GLU A 191 -12.82 2.78 -14.42
CA GLU A 191 -14.11 2.37 -13.87
C GLU A 191 -14.08 2.40 -12.34
N LEU A 192 -15.21 2.79 -11.74
CA LEU A 192 -15.43 2.65 -10.31
C LEU A 192 -15.65 1.18 -9.95
N MET A 193 -14.72 0.59 -9.21
CA MET A 193 -14.76 -0.83 -8.88
C MET A 193 -15.68 -1.13 -7.67
N PRO A 194 -16.23 -2.36 -7.59
CA PRO A 194 -17.02 -2.78 -6.44
C PRO A 194 -16.14 -2.95 -5.20
N ILE A 195 -16.77 -2.74 -4.04
CA ILE A 195 -16.17 -2.98 -2.72
C ILE A 195 -15.98 -4.49 -2.51
N VAL A 196 -14.81 -4.93 -2.02
CA VAL A 196 -14.55 -6.36 -1.76
C VAL A 196 -14.81 -6.80 -0.32
N ARG A 197 -14.64 -5.93 0.70
CA ARG A 197 -14.79 -6.32 2.13
C ARG A 197 -15.23 -5.19 3.10
N GLN A 198 -15.66 -4.03 2.62
CA GLN A 198 -16.02 -2.89 3.47
C GLN A 198 -17.53 -2.91 3.81
N LYS A 199 -17.90 -3.21 5.05
CA LYS A 199 -19.28 -3.03 5.53
C LYS A 199 -19.48 -1.56 5.91
N ALA A 200 -20.66 -0.98 5.64
CA ALA A 200 -20.96 0.38 6.08
C ALA A 200 -20.82 0.50 7.60
N LEU A 201 -20.25 1.60 8.10
CA LEU A 201 -20.40 1.98 9.52
C LEU A 201 -21.90 2.02 9.79
N SER A 202 -22.42 1.17 10.69
CA SER A 202 -23.84 1.25 11.05
C SER A 202 -24.10 2.65 11.59
N ARG A 203 -25.13 3.32 11.07
CA ARG A 203 -25.50 4.69 11.45
C ARG A 203 -26.16 4.77 12.84
N ASP A 204 -26.06 3.72 13.65
CA ASP A 204 -26.94 3.50 14.82
C ASP A 204 -26.25 3.79 16.18
N ASN A 205 -25.21 4.63 16.23
CA ASN A 205 -24.61 5.06 17.50
C ASN A 205 -24.39 6.59 17.55
N HIS A 206 -25.47 7.35 17.37
CA HIS A 206 -25.54 8.74 17.81
C HIS A 206 -26.62 8.88 18.89
#